data_AF-A0A6G0U511-F1
#
_entry.id   AF-A0A6G0U511-F1
#
_cell.length_a   1.000
_cell.length_b   1.000
_cell.length_c   1.000
_cell.angle_alpha   90.00
_cell.angle_beta   90.00
_cell.angle_gamma   90.00
#
_symmetry.space_group_name_H-M   'P 1'
#
loop_
_entity.id
_entity.type
_entity.pdbx_description
1 polymer ?
#
loop_
_entity_poly.entity_id
_entity_poly.type
_entity_poly.pdbx_seq_one_letter_code
_entity_poly.pdbx_strand_id
1 'polypeptide(L)'
;MLKYTKTELERLKCPNMLLFIENSIRGGITQSTKRYAKANIPNIEGLNYNSNEPITWITYLDYVTKIADDSEVGYILEADIDYPKNLHKTHNDFPFLPLNECPPNSKVKKLLTTLLPKKNYIVHYKNLKQAISHGLKLVKIHRAIRFSQKKWMASYIELCTKMRTEAKNEFEKEFWKLLINSVFGKCMENVRTRISIKLISSEKKANKLMAKTNFKDRTIYSTNLMAIHQHKETIKFDKAIYVGSAILDVSKTFMYDFHYNVMKKKYGRKISSLYLDTDSLVYSIQTENFFDDLKNDLLSYFDTSNYPKDHYCFSEIHKSQPGFFKDELKSIILKEFVSLRPKLYAYKTIDDTVEKKSKRSVEKKQSHINMNFIQSNKHVVHSKTMNKLVLSANDDKRYIMNDGINTLAYGHYKLTK
;
A
#
# COMPACT_ATOMS: atom_id res chain seq x y z
N MET A 1 -18.52 -1.04 -14.72
CA MET A 1 -17.15 -1.23 -15.23
C MET A 1 -17.08 -2.37 -16.26
N LEU A 2 -17.06 -3.68 -15.91
CA LEU A 2 -16.84 -4.75 -16.91
C LEU A 2 -17.88 -4.78 -18.05
N LYS A 3 -19.16 -4.54 -17.74
CA LYS A 3 -20.23 -4.40 -18.74
C LYS A 3 -19.99 -3.24 -19.71
N TYR A 4 -19.38 -2.15 -19.23
CA TYR A 4 -19.06 -0.98 -20.04
C TYR A 4 -17.84 -1.23 -20.93
N THR A 5 -16.76 -1.78 -20.36
CA THR A 5 -15.51 -2.06 -21.08
C THR A 5 -15.59 -3.32 -21.96
N LYS A 6 -16.71 -4.04 -21.92
CA LYS A 6 -16.92 -5.34 -22.60
C LYS A 6 -15.75 -6.31 -22.40
N THR A 7 -15.14 -6.26 -21.22
CA THR A 7 -13.95 -7.04 -20.88
C THR A 7 -14.33 -8.20 -19.98
N GLU A 8 -13.82 -9.37 -20.32
CA GLU A 8 -13.90 -10.54 -19.47
C GLU A 8 -12.58 -10.72 -18.71
N LEU A 9 -12.68 -10.93 -17.40
CA LEU A 9 -11.54 -11.19 -16.54
C LEU A 9 -11.51 -12.67 -16.19
N GLU A 10 -10.35 -13.31 -16.38
CA GLU A 10 -10.18 -14.71 -16.03
C GLU A 10 -10.28 -14.91 -14.51
N ARG A 11 -10.97 -15.97 -14.08
CA ARG A 11 -10.98 -16.38 -12.67
C ARG A 11 -9.79 -17.27 -12.39
N LEU A 12 -9.12 -17.07 -11.26
CA LEU A 12 -8.08 -17.98 -10.79
C LEU A 12 -8.71 -19.34 -10.46
N LYS A 13 -8.45 -20.35 -11.31
CA LYS A 13 -9.02 -21.70 -11.15
C LYS A 13 -8.19 -22.56 -10.19
N CYS A 14 -6.90 -22.26 -10.04
CA CYS A 14 -5.98 -23.00 -9.17
C CYS A 14 -5.89 -22.36 -7.77
N PRO A 15 -6.14 -23.12 -6.69
CA PRO A 15 -5.97 -22.62 -5.32
C PRO A 15 -4.57 -22.08 -5.04
N ASN A 16 -3.52 -22.68 -5.63
CA ASN A 16 -2.14 -22.21 -5.45
C ASN A 16 -1.90 -20.84 -6.10
N MET A 17 -2.52 -20.54 -7.25
CA MET A 17 -2.45 -19.20 -7.86
C MET A 17 -3.21 -18.17 -7.04
N LEU A 18 -4.38 -18.55 -6.50
CA LEU A 18 -5.13 -17.71 -5.58
C LEU A 18 -4.29 -17.39 -4.34
N LEU A 19 -3.72 -18.40 -3.68
CA LEU A 19 -2.84 -18.23 -2.54
C LEU A 19 -1.58 -17.45 -2.93
N PHE A 20 -1.02 -17.63 -4.12
CA PHE A 20 0.13 -16.85 -4.59
C PHE A 20 -0.18 -15.35 -4.69
N ILE A 21 -1.36 -14.99 -5.22
CA ILE A 21 -1.82 -13.60 -5.29
C ILE A 21 -2.25 -13.09 -3.91
N GLU A 22 -2.91 -13.90 -3.08
CA GLU A 22 -3.20 -13.53 -1.70
C GLU A 22 -1.94 -13.41 -0.85
N ASN A 23 -0.87 -14.13 -1.20
CA ASN A 23 0.43 -14.01 -0.56
C ASN A 23 1.28 -12.91 -1.20
N SER A 24 0.98 -12.47 -2.43
CA SER A 24 1.46 -11.17 -2.94
C SER A 24 0.79 -10.03 -2.20
N ILE A 25 -0.42 -10.28 -1.69
CA ILE A 25 -1.03 -9.52 -0.62
C ILE A 25 -0.34 -9.89 0.72
N ARG A 26 0.97 -9.59 0.85
CA ARG A 26 1.71 -9.78 2.12
C ARG A 26 1.08 -8.96 3.25
N GLY A 27 1.12 -9.43 4.50
CA GLY A 27 2.30 -9.91 5.26
C GLY A 27 2.52 -11.42 5.44
N GLY A 28 3.77 -11.90 5.51
CA GLY A 28 4.16 -13.30 5.18
C GLY A 28 4.30 -14.37 6.30
N ILE A 29 4.68 -15.61 5.87
CA ILE A 29 5.38 -16.75 6.56
C ILE A 29 6.02 -17.73 5.53
N THR A 30 6.88 -18.66 6.00
CA THR A 30 8.17 -19.19 5.44
C THR A 30 8.26 -20.74 5.36
N GLN A 31 9.11 -21.31 4.48
CA GLN A 31 9.69 -22.69 4.57
C GLN A 31 11.06 -22.80 3.82
N SER A 32 11.90 -23.80 4.18
CA SER A 32 13.15 -24.19 3.50
C SER A 32 13.03 -25.57 2.83
N THR A 33 13.51 -25.74 1.59
CA THR A 33 13.44 -27.02 0.83
C THR A 33 14.77 -27.56 0.28
N LYS A 34 15.86 -26.78 0.12
CA LYS A 34 17.20 -27.33 -0.20
C LYS A 34 18.32 -26.39 0.28
N ARG A 35 19.34 -26.93 0.95
CA ARG A 35 20.35 -26.15 1.70
C ARG A 35 21.72 -26.03 1.01
N TYR A 36 21.96 -26.72 -0.12
CA TYR A 36 23.22 -26.67 -0.86
C TYR A 36 23.02 -27.01 -2.36
N ALA A 37 23.75 -26.35 -3.24
CA ALA A 37 23.93 -26.69 -4.65
C ALA A 37 25.32 -26.22 -5.12
N LYS A 38 25.98 -26.98 -6.00
CA LYS A 38 27.33 -26.71 -6.55
C LYS A 38 27.27 -26.84 -8.07
N ALA A 39 27.91 -25.93 -8.80
CA ALA A 39 28.02 -26.01 -10.25
C ALA A 39 29.03 -27.10 -10.64
N ASN A 40 28.73 -27.88 -11.68
CA ASN A 40 29.60 -28.91 -12.25
C ASN A 40 29.61 -28.76 -13.76
N ILE A 41 30.57 -27.98 -14.29
CA ILE A 41 30.62 -27.56 -15.69
C ILE A 41 32.01 -27.90 -16.26
N PRO A 42 32.11 -28.64 -17.38
CA PRO A 42 33.39 -28.95 -17.99
C PRO A 42 34.03 -27.70 -18.61
N ASN A 43 35.36 -27.66 -18.64
CA ASN A 43 36.18 -26.68 -19.37
C ASN A 43 36.03 -25.20 -18.93
N ILE A 44 35.78 -24.95 -17.63
CA ILE A 44 35.81 -23.60 -17.05
C ILE A 44 36.95 -23.49 -16.04
N GLU A 45 37.85 -22.53 -16.25
CA GLU A 45 38.97 -22.23 -15.36
C GLU A 45 38.45 -21.81 -13.97
N GLY A 46 38.94 -22.46 -12.91
CA GLY A 46 38.51 -22.24 -11.53
C GLY A 46 37.35 -23.12 -11.01
N LEU A 47 36.81 -24.04 -11.83
CA LEU A 47 35.84 -25.06 -11.39
C LEU A 47 36.43 -26.47 -11.47
N ASN A 48 36.39 -27.22 -10.35
CA ASN A 48 36.76 -28.63 -10.31
C ASN A 48 35.63 -29.48 -10.90
N TYR A 49 35.69 -29.73 -12.21
CA TYR A 49 34.74 -30.58 -12.93
C TYR A 49 34.87 -32.05 -12.51
N ASN A 50 33.74 -32.73 -12.30
CA ASN A 50 33.65 -34.16 -12.02
C ASN A 50 32.81 -34.85 -13.11
N SER A 51 33.42 -35.75 -13.88
CA SER A 51 32.77 -36.49 -14.98
C SER A 51 31.74 -37.53 -14.51
N ASN A 52 31.76 -37.91 -13.23
CA ASN A 52 30.82 -38.85 -12.64
C ASN A 52 29.55 -38.19 -12.08
N GLU A 53 29.48 -36.86 -12.08
CA GLU A 53 28.32 -36.08 -11.66
C GLU A 53 27.62 -35.46 -12.89
N PRO A 54 26.28 -35.29 -12.87
CA PRO A 54 25.58 -34.67 -13.98
C PRO A 54 26.07 -33.23 -14.20
N ILE A 55 26.18 -32.84 -15.47
CA ILE A 55 26.50 -31.45 -15.85
C ILE A 55 25.44 -30.54 -15.25
N THR A 56 25.85 -29.69 -14.31
CA THR A 56 24.96 -28.86 -13.51
C THR A 56 25.34 -27.40 -13.68
N TRP A 57 24.54 -26.68 -14.47
CA TRP A 57 24.66 -25.24 -14.63
C TRP A 57 23.89 -24.53 -13.52
N ILE A 58 24.53 -23.56 -12.86
CA ILE A 58 23.85 -22.59 -11.99
C ILE A 58 23.75 -21.30 -12.79
N THR A 59 22.60 -21.09 -13.43
CA THR A 59 22.37 -19.92 -14.30
C THR A 59 21.66 -18.81 -13.52
N TYR A 60 22.16 -17.57 -13.62
CA TYR A 60 21.41 -16.37 -13.23
C TYR A 60 20.82 -15.73 -14.51
N LEU A 61 19.50 -15.80 -14.66
CA LEU A 61 18.77 -15.26 -15.80
C LEU A 61 17.93 -14.05 -15.34
N ASP A 62 18.43 -12.86 -15.63
CA ASP A 62 17.71 -11.60 -15.41
C ASP A 62 16.85 -11.25 -16.65
N TYR A 63 15.69 -11.91 -16.77
CA TYR A 63 14.75 -11.67 -17.88
C TYR A 63 13.75 -10.53 -17.56
N VAL A 64 13.64 -10.12 -16.30
CA VAL A 64 12.57 -9.22 -15.83
C VAL A 64 12.79 -7.76 -16.25
N THR A 65 14.05 -7.33 -16.37
CA THR A 65 14.40 -5.92 -16.65
C THR A 65 14.25 -5.53 -18.12
N LYS A 66 14.26 -6.48 -19.05
CA LYS A 66 14.15 -6.24 -20.50
C LYS A 66 12.71 -6.16 -21.01
N ILE A 67 11.73 -6.51 -20.18
CA ILE A 67 10.32 -6.43 -20.55
C ILE A 67 9.88 -4.97 -20.51
N ALA A 68 9.28 -4.51 -21.60
CA ALA A 68 8.67 -3.19 -21.67
C ALA A 68 7.45 -3.11 -20.74
N ASP A 69 7.25 -1.95 -20.11
CA ASP A 69 6.19 -1.77 -19.12
C ASP A 69 4.78 -1.86 -19.75
N ASP A 70 4.67 -1.64 -21.05
CA ASP A 70 3.47 -1.74 -21.87
C ASP A 70 3.40 -3.04 -22.67
N SER A 71 4.31 -3.99 -22.43
CA SER A 71 4.28 -5.31 -23.08
C SER A 71 2.92 -5.98 -22.87
N GLU A 72 2.44 -6.72 -23.87
CA GLU A 72 1.21 -7.50 -23.74
C GLU A 72 1.28 -8.56 -22.62
N VAL A 73 2.50 -8.91 -22.19
CA VAL A 73 2.76 -9.91 -21.16
C VAL A 73 3.42 -9.27 -19.94
N GLY A 74 2.82 -9.51 -18.77
CA GLY A 74 3.37 -9.12 -17.48
C GLY A 74 3.64 -10.31 -16.57
N TYR A 75 4.38 -10.05 -15.47
CA TYR A 75 4.75 -11.05 -14.47
C TYR A 75 4.50 -10.57 -13.04
N ILE A 76 4.02 -11.46 -12.18
CA ILE A 76 4.11 -11.31 -10.72
C ILE A 76 5.08 -12.39 -10.24
N LEU A 77 6.15 -11.96 -9.60
CA LEU A 77 7.33 -12.77 -9.34
C LEU A 77 7.50 -12.95 -7.84
N GLU A 78 7.81 -14.16 -7.39
CA GLU A 78 8.32 -14.41 -6.05
C GLU A 78 9.84 -14.43 -6.09
N ALA A 79 10.49 -13.49 -5.42
CA ALA A 79 11.91 -13.27 -5.52
C ALA A 79 12.57 -12.94 -4.19
N ASP A 80 13.84 -13.32 -4.06
CA ASP A 80 14.74 -12.79 -3.04
C ASP A 80 15.43 -11.54 -3.58
N ILE A 81 15.36 -10.44 -2.84
CA ILE A 81 15.99 -9.17 -3.17
C ILE A 81 16.89 -8.76 -2.01
N ASP A 82 18.17 -8.55 -2.29
CA ASP A 82 19.10 -7.99 -1.33
C ASP A 82 19.02 -6.46 -1.33
N TYR A 83 19.24 -5.86 -0.14
CA TYR A 83 19.19 -4.42 0.07
C TYR A 83 20.59 -3.92 0.47
N PRO A 84 21.37 -3.40 -0.49
CA PRO A 84 22.74 -2.98 -0.22
C PRO A 84 22.86 -1.86 0.82
N LYS A 85 23.83 -2.00 1.75
CA LYS A 85 24.06 -1.04 2.84
C LYS A 85 24.34 0.39 2.36
N ASN A 86 24.97 0.56 1.20
CA ASN A 86 25.26 1.88 0.62
C ASN A 86 23.97 2.66 0.27
N LEU A 87 22.86 1.98 0.04
CA LEU A 87 21.55 2.59 -0.26
C LEU A 87 20.78 2.99 1.00
N HIS A 88 21.20 2.55 2.19
CA HIS A 88 20.43 2.79 3.42
C HIS A 88 20.25 4.28 3.71
N LYS A 89 21.28 5.10 3.42
CA LYS A 89 21.22 6.55 3.64
C LYS A 89 20.28 7.23 2.64
N THR A 90 20.36 6.86 1.36
CA THR A 90 19.56 7.47 0.29
C THR A 90 18.10 7.03 0.38
N HIS A 91 17.86 5.79 0.77
CA HIS A 91 16.52 5.21 0.80
C HIS A 91 15.86 5.23 2.18
N ASN A 92 16.50 5.79 3.21
CA ASN A 92 15.95 5.82 4.57
C ASN A 92 14.55 6.43 4.63
N ASP A 93 14.31 7.50 3.87
CA ASP A 93 13.05 8.23 3.88
C ASP A 93 11.91 7.35 3.34
N PHE A 94 12.14 6.68 2.20
CA PHE A 94 11.12 5.89 1.53
C PHE A 94 11.62 4.54 0.95
N PRO A 95 11.96 3.56 1.80
CA PRO A 95 12.48 2.28 1.33
C PRO A 95 11.56 1.55 0.33
N PHE A 96 12.17 1.00 -0.72
CA PHE A 96 11.52 0.13 -1.70
C PHE A 96 10.97 -1.18 -1.09
N LEU A 97 9.92 -1.71 -1.73
CA LEU A 97 9.35 -3.04 -1.47
C LEU A 97 8.87 -3.22 -0.01
N PRO A 98 7.81 -2.49 0.41
CA PRO A 98 7.33 -2.54 1.79
C PRO A 98 6.80 -3.93 2.17
N LEU A 99 7.03 -4.32 3.41
CA LEU A 99 6.67 -5.63 3.95
C LEU A 99 5.61 -5.47 5.03
N ASN A 100 4.70 -6.44 5.14
CA ASN A 100 3.72 -6.44 6.22
C ASN A 100 4.17 -7.43 7.30
N GLU A 101 4.72 -6.89 8.38
CA GLU A 101 5.41 -7.61 9.44
C GLU A 101 5.09 -6.99 10.80
N CYS A 102 5.41 -7.70 11.87
CA CYS A 102 5.32 -7.14 13.21
C CYS A 102 6.59 -6.32 13.47
N PRO A 103 6.50 -5.00 13.75
CA PRO A 103 7.67 -4.27 14.20
C PRO A 103 8.24 -4.87 15.51
N PRO A 104 9.53 -4.66 15.82
CA PRO A 104 10.24 -5.35 16.91
C PRO A 104 9.54 -5.29 18.27
N ASN A 105 8.83 -4.20 18.58
CA ASN A 105 8.14 -3.97 19.85
C ASN A 105 6.62 -4.10 19.76
N SER A 106 6.10 -4.81 18.75
CA SER A 106 4.68 -4.87 18.44
C SER A 106 4.21 -6.29 18.14
N LYS A 107 2.98 -6.62 18.56
CA LYS A 107 2.33 -7.90 18.20
C LYS A 107 1.40 -7.77 16.99
N VAL A 108 1.27 -6.57 16.43
CA VAL A 108 0.32 -6.26 15.35
C VAL A 108 1.09 -6.14 14.04
N LYS A 109 0.71 -6.94 13.05
CA LYS A 109 1.23 -6.83 11.67
C LYS A 109 0.87 -5.46 11.09
N LYS A 110 1.88 -4.78 10.54
CA LYS A 110 1.77 -3.46 9.92
C LYS A 110 2.55 -3.45 8.61
N LEU A 111 2.10 -2.64 7.66
CA LEU A 111 2.92 -2.34 6.49
C LEU A 111 4.09 -1.43 6.91
N LEU A 112 5.30 -1.96 6.77
CA LEU A 112 6.59 -1.38 7.13
C LEU A 112 7.43 -1.14 5.87
N THR A 113 8.06 0.01 5.79
CA THR A 113 9.11 0.31 4.81
C THR A 113 10.46 0.07 5.47
N THR A 114 11.07 -1.10 5.20
CA THR A 114 12.33 -1.51 5.83
C THR A 114 13.46 -1.57 4.82
N LEU A 115 14.70 -1.41 5.29
CA LEU A 115 15.95 -1.58 4.53
C LEU A 115 16.51 -3.00 4.67
N LEU A 116 15.73 -3.93 5.23
CA LEU A 116 16.13 -5.34 5.34
C LEU A 116 16.05 -6.04 3.98
N PRO A 117 16.88 -7.06 3.73
CA PRO A 117 16.72 -7.95 2.59
C PRO A 117 15.32 -8.54 2.52
N LYS A 118 14.76 -8.66 1.32
CA LYS A 118 13.43 -9.21 1.07
C LYS A 118 13.59 -10.67 0.67
N LYS A 119 12.96 -11.58 1.41
CA LYS A 119 12.97 -13.02 1.12
C LYS A 119 11.60 -13.48 0.67
N ASN A 120 11.57 -14.29 -0.39
CA ASN A 120 10.34 -14.76 -1.02
C ASN A 120 9.36 -13.62 -1.35
N TYR A 121 9.84 -12.41 -1.64
CA TYR A 121 8.99 -11.24 -1.85
C TYR A 121 8.20 -11.40 -3.14
N ILE A 122 6.87 -11.30 -3.08
CA ILE A 122 6.04 -11.41 -4.26
C ILE A 122 5.69 -10.00 -4.74
N VAL A 123 5.99 -9.72 -6.01
CA VAL A 123 6.00 -8.36 -6.54
C VAL A 123 5.60 -8.31 -7.99
N HIS A 124 4.86 -7.27 -8.37
CA HIS A 124 4.63 -6.97 -9.78
C HIS A 124 5.93 -6.57 -10.48
N TYR A 125 6.18 -7.10 -11.68
CA TYR A 125 7.46 -6.92 -12.38
C TYR A 125 7.90 -5.46 -12.54
N LYS A 126 6.97 -4.51 -12.77
CA LYS A 126 7.28 -3.07 -12.84
C LYS A 126 7.91 -2.53 -11.56
N ASN A 127 7.34 -2.88 -10.41
CA ASN A 127 7.84 -2.45 -9.11
C ASN A 127 9.20 -3.09 -8.80
N LEU A 128 9.40 -4.35 -9.20
CA LEU A 128 10.71 -5.00 -9.10
C LEU A 128 11.74 -4.34 -10.01
N LYS A 129 11.39 -4.06 -11.27
CA LYS A 129 12.26 -3.39 -12.25
C LYS A 129 12.69 -2.01 -11.75
N GLN A 130 11.76 -1.23 -11.20
CA GLN A 130 12.07 0.06 -10.58
C GLN A 130 12.98 -0.10 -9.36
N ALA A 131 12.71 -1.06 -8.48
CA ALA A 131 13.59 -1.31 -7.33
C ALA A 131 15.03 -1.67 -7.76
N ILE A 132 15.17 -2.50 -8.80
CA ILE A 132 16.48 -2.88 -9.37
C ILE A 132 17.17 -1.68 -10.02
N SER A 133 16.44 -0.82 -10.74
CA SER A 133 17.03 0.39 -11.35
C SER A 133 17.55 1.38 -10.30
N HIS A 134 16.99 1.35 -9.07
CA HIS A 134 17.48 2.10 -7.92
C HIS A 134 18.54 1.35 -7.08
N GLY A 135 19.08 0.26 -7.60
CA GLY A 135 20.26 -0.42 -7.05
C GLY A 135 19.98 -1.59 -6.10
N LEU A 136 18.71 -1.96 -5.87
CA LEU A 136 18.41 -3.22 -5.17
C LEU A 136 18.88 -4.40 -6.02
N LYS A 137 19.38 -5.45 -5.38
CA LYS A 137 19.97 -6.60 -6.08
C LYS A 137 19.02 -7.77 -6.06
N LEU A 138 18.53 -8.18 -7.23
CA LEU A 138 17.80 -9.44 -7.35
C LEU A 138 18.77 -10.60 -7.07
N VAL A 139 18.42 -11.45 -6.12
CA VAL A 139 19.25 -12.61 -5.74
C VAL A 139 18.75 -13.86 -6.45
N LYS A 140 17.43 -14.08 -6.42
CA LYS A 140 16.81 -15.29 -6.97
C LYS A 140 15.34 -15.05 -7.28
N ILE A 141 14.86 -15.61 -8.39
CA ILE A 141 13.42 -15.78 -8.65
C ILE A 141 13.06 -17.24 -8.32
N HIS A 142 12.05 -17.44 -7.47
CA HIS A 142 11.59 -18.76 -7.06
C HIS A 142 10.50 -19.30 -7.99
N ARG A 143 9.55 -18.45 -8.38
CA ARG A 143 8.46 -18.75 -9.31
C ARG A 143 7.77 -17.47 -9.78
N ALA A 144 6.98 -17.57 -10.84
CA ALA A 144 6.27 -16.45 -11.45
C ALA A 144 4.86 -16.84 -11.90
N ILE A 145 3.94 -15.87 -11.87
CA ILE A 145 2.71 -15.91 -12.66
C ILE A 145 2.90 -15.01 -13.86
N ARG A 146 2.76 -15.58 -15.05
CA ARG A 146 2.67 -14.85 -16.32
C ARG A 146 1.20 -14.51 -16.60
N PHE A 147 0.92 -13.29 -17.05
CA PHE A 147 -0.43 -12.86 -17.44
C PHE A 147 -0.41 -11.96 -18.66
N SER A 148 -1.52 -11.90 -19.39
CA SER A 148 -1.76 -10.89 -20.40
C SER A 148 -2.23 -9.58 -19.75
N GLN A 149 -1.70 -8.44 -20.17
CA GLN A 149 -2.12 -7.11 -19.70
C GLN A 149 -2.54 -6.21 -20.88
N LYS A 150 -3.50 -5.32 -20.62
CA LYS A 150 -3.98 -4.30 -21.56
C LYS A 150 -4.57 -3.12 -20.79
N LYS A 151 -4.74 -1.97 -21.43
CA LYS A 151 -5.39 -0.77 -20.84
C LYS A 151 -6.92 -0.88 -20.83
N TRP A 152 -7.48 -2.03 -20.43
CA TRP A 152 -8.91 -2.32 -20.54
C TRP A 152 -9.81 -1.45 -19.66
N MET A 153 -9.30 -0.85 -18.58
CA MET A 153 -10.05 0.10 -17.75
C MET A 153 -10.02 1.53 -18.28
N ALA A 154 -9.17 1.86 -19.26
CA ALA A 154 -8.91 3.25 -19.67
C ALA A 154 -10.20 3.99 -20.04
N SER A 155 -11.00 3.44 -20.95
CA SER A 155 -12.26 4.07 -21.38
C SER A 155 -13.26 4.30 -20.24
N TYR A 156 -13.30 3.41 -19.23
CA TYR A 156 -14.15 3.59 -18.06
C TYR A 156 -13.63 4.69 -17.13
N ILE A 157 -12.31 4.76 -16.93
CA ILE A 157 -11.67 5.81 -16.13
C ILE A 157 -11.82 7.17 -16.82
N GLU A 158 -11.63 7.23 -18.13
CA GLU A 158 -11.84 8.43 -18.95
C GLU A 158 -13.28 8.94 -18.84
N LEU A 159 -14.27 8.05 -18.97
CA LEU A 159 -15.67 8.39 -18.76
C LEU A 159 -15.89 8.99 -17.37
N CYS A 160 -15.49 8.29 -16.31
CA CYS A 160 -15.69 8.78 -14.94
C CYS A 160 -14.96 10.09 -14.67
N THR A 161 -13.77 10.29 -15.26
CA THR A 161 -12.98 11.52 -15.12
C THR A 161 -13.65 12.68 -15.85
N LYS A 162 -14.16 12.45 -17.07
CA LYS A 162 -14.93 13.43 -17.83
C LYS A 162 -16.18 13.86 -17.06
N MET A 163 -16.98 12.90 -16.61
CA MET A 163 -18.19 13.19 -15.84
C MET A 163 -17.89 13.89 -14.50
N ARG A 164 -16.77 13.55 -13.85
CA ARG A 164 -16.30 14.25 -12.65
C ARG A 164 -15.92 15.71 -12.92
N THR A 165 -15.34 15.98 -14.09
CA THR A 165 -14.92 17.34 -14.49
C THR A 165 -16.13 18.20 -14.85
N GLU A 166 -17.14 17.61 -15.49
CA GLU A 166 -18.39 18.28 -15.89
C GLU A 166 -19.36 18.49 -14.72
N ALA A 167 -19.17 17.76 -13.60
CA ALA A 167 -20.02 17.83 -12.41
C ALA A 167 -20.05 19.24 -11.81
N LYS A 168 -21.26 19.76 -11.59
CA LYS A 168 -21.47 21.13 -11.09
C LYS A 168 -21.46 21.23 -9.57
N ASN A 169 -21.77 20.14 -8.88
CA ASN A 169 -21.85 20.08 -7.44
C ASN A 169 -20.84 19.07 -6.85
N GLU A 170 -20.52 19.23 -5.57
CA GLU A 170 -19.54 18.40 -4.88
C GLU A 170 -20.00 16.95 -4.73
N PHE A 171 -21.32 16.74 -4.60
CA PHE A 171 -21.90 15.40 -4.50
C PHE A 171 -21.61 14.55 -5.75
N GLU A 172 -21.87 15.09 -6.94
CA GLU A 172 -21.60 14.43 -8.22
C GLU A 172 -20.10 14.16 -8.41
N LYS A 173 -19.25 15.12 -8.04
CA LYS A 173 -17.78 14.94 -8.10
C LYS A 173 -17.33 13.76 -7.25
N GLU A 174 -17.82 13.68 -6.01
CA GLU A 174 -17.50 12.57 -5.11
C GLU A 174 -18.14 11.26 -5.56
N PHE A 175 -19.33 11.29 -6.18
CA PHE A 175 -19.96 10.10 -6.77
C PHE A 175 -19.10 9.47 -7.87
N TRP A 176 -18.63 10.27 -8.85
CA TRP A 176 -17.80 9.77 -9.94
C TRP A 176 -16.43 9.25 -9.46
N LYS A 177 -15.84 9.94 -8.48
CA LYS A 177 -14.63 9.47 -7.79
C LYS A 177 -14.86 8.16 -7.04
N LEU A 178 -15.99 8.02 -6.35
CA LEU A 178 -16.36 6.79 -5.65
C LEU A 178 -16.53 5.63 -6.62
N LEU A 179 -17.10 5.84 -7.81
CA LEU A 179 -17.22 4.78 -8.82
C LEU A 179 -15.86 4.21 -9.22
N ILE A 180 -14.85 5.06 -9.43
CA ILE A 180 -13.48 4.62 -9.71
C ILE A 180 -12.92 3.82 -8.51
N ASN A 181 -12.98 4.39 -7.31
CA ASN A 181 -12.43 3.77 -6.10
C ASN A 181 -13.12 2.45 -5.73
N SER A 182 -14.42 2.35 -6.01
CA SER A 182 -15.22 1.16 -5.72
C SER A 182 -14.79 -0.05 -6.55
N VAL A 183 -14.27 0.16 -7.77
CA VAL A 183 -13.75 -0.93 -8.60
C VAL A 183 -12.56 -1.59 -7.92
N PHE A 184 -11.61 -0.79 -7.44
CA PHE A 184 -10.47 -1.29 -6.68
C PHE A 184 -10.92 -2.04 -5.41
N GLY A 185 -11.80 -1.42 -4.62
CA GLY A 185 -12.34 -2.05 -3.41
C GLY A 185 -13.05 -3.37 -3.69
N LYS A 186 -13.75 -3.47 -4.83
CA LYS A 186 -14.44 -4.69 -5.25
C LYS A 186 -13.48 -5.79 -5.68
N CYS A 187 -12.37 -5.45 -6.32
CA CYS A 187 -11.32 -6.40 -6.67
C CYS A 187 -10.63 -6.97 -5.42
N MET A 188 -10.48 -6.18 -4.36
CA MET A 188 -9.84 -6.57 -3.09
C MET A 188 -10.80 -7.19 -2.06
N GLU A 189 -12.04 -7.51 -2.45
CA GLU A 189 -13.05 -8.03 -1.52
C GLU A 189 -12.66 -9.41 -0.97
N ASN A 190 -12.51 -9.52 0.36
CA ASN A 190 -12.25 -10.80 1.01
C ASN A 190 -13.54 -11.60 1.18
N VAL A 191 -13.72 -12.63 0.34
CA VAL A 191 -14.90 -13.50 0.39
C VAL A 191 -14.97 -14.41 1.63
N ARG A 192 -13.84 -14.65 2.32
CA ARG A 192 -13.79 -15.52 3.52
C ARG A 192 -14.41 -14.89 4.76
N THR A 193 -14.47 -13.56 4.83
CA THR A 193 -15.06 -12.85 5.97
C THR A 193 -16.58 -12.77 5.88
N ARG A 194 -17.18 -13.14 4.74
CA ARG A 194 -18.63 -13.14 4.54
C ARG A 194 -19.29 -14.16 5.48
N ILE A 195 -20.29 -13.69 6.20
CA ILE A 195 -21.12 -14.52 7.08
C ILE A 195 -22.51 -14.68 6.51
N SER A 196 -23.12 -15.84 6.74
CA SER A 196 -24.54 -16.05 6.52
C SER A 196 -25.28 -15.67 7.78
N ILE A 197 -26.24 -14.74 7.68
CA ILE A 197 -27.11 -14.37 8.79
C ILE A 197 -28.48 -14.98 8.53
N LYS A 198 -29.02 -15.69 9.53
CA LYS A 198 -30.38 -16.23 9.50
C LYS A 198 -31.17 -15.65 10.66
N LEU A 199 -32.30 -15.01 10.37
CA LEU A 199 -33.25 -14.52 11.36
C LEU A 199 -34.21 -15.65 11.73
N ILE A 200 -34.40 -15.88 13.02
CA ILE A 200 -35.17 -16.99 13.56
C ILE A 200 -36.02 -16.50 14.73
N SER A 201 -37.27 -16.96 14.79
CA SER A 201 -38.20 -16.72 15.88
C SER A 201 -38.58 -17.95 16.70
N SER A 202 -38.08 -19.13 16.31
CA SER A 202 -38.36 -20.41 16.98
C SER A 202 -37.12 -20.96 17.67
N GLU A 203 -37.24 -21.24 18.97
CA GLU A 203 -36.17 -21.81 19.80
C GLU A 203 -35.66 -23.16 19.25
N LYS A 204 -36.56 -24.06 18.84
CA LYS A 204 -36.19 -25.36 18.24
C LYS A 204 -35.30 -25.18 17.00
N LYS A 205 -35.65 -24.23 16.11
CA LYS A 205 -34.85 -23.94 14.91
C LYS A 205 -33.52 -23.28 15.27
N ALA A 206 -33.49 -22.43 16.29
CA ALA A 206 -32.26 -21.81 16.77
C ALA A 206 -31.28 -22.84 17.32
N ASN A 207 -31.73 -23.74 18.21
CA ASN A 207 -30.90 -24.80 18.77
C ASN A 207 -30.32 -25.71 17.67
N LYS A 208 -31.13 -26.06 16.66
CA LYS A 208 -30.65 -26.82 15.49
C LYS A 208 -29.55 -26.10 14.69
N LEU A 209 -29.64 -24.77 14.55
CA LEU A 209 -28.65 -23.99 13.80
C LEU A 209 -27.40 -23.66 14.63
N MET A 210 -27.54 -23.54 15.95
CA MET A 210 -26.41 -23.38 16.88
C MET A 210 -25.58 -24.66 17.04
N ALA A 211 -26.21 -25.83 16.91
CA ALA A 211 -25.53 -27.12 16.95
C ALA A 211 -24.69 -27.41 15.69
N LYS A 212 -24.81 -26.62 14.62
CA LYS A 212 -24.00 -26.81 13.42
C LYS A 212 -22.56 -26.36 13.63
N THR A 213 -21.60 -27.07 13.03
CA THR A 213 -20.16 -26.77 13.07
C THR A 213 -19.80 -25.41 12.45
N ASN A 214 -20.64 -24.88 11.56
CA ASN A 214 -20.45 -23.56 10.97
C ASN A 214 -21.08 -22.42 11.78
N PHE A 215 -21.64 -22.68 12.96
CA PHE A 215 -22.09 -21.63 13.86
C PHE A 215 -20.92 -20.75 14.28
N LYS A 216 -21.09 -19.43 14.16
CA LYS A 216 -20.09 -18.44 14.57
C LYS A 216 -20.52 -17.72 15.84
N ASP A 217 -21.70 -17.14 15.81
CA ASP A 217 -22.22 -16.31 16.89
C ASP A 217 -23.74 -16.13 16.77
N ARG A 218 -24.38 -15.56 17.80
CA ARG A 218 -25.80 -15.20 17.79
C ARG A 218 -26.06 -13.81 18.36
N THR A 219 -27.05 -13.14 17.77
CA THR A 219 -27.45 -11.79 18.12
C THR A 219 -28.95 -11.82 18.41
N ILE A 220 -29.34 -11.73 19.69
CA ILE A 220 -30.74 -11.81 20.12
C ILE A 220 -31.33 -10.41 20.01
N TYR A 221 -32.34 -10.19 19.17
CA TYR A 221 -33.00 -8.88 19.04
C TYR A 221 -34.11 -8.69 20.06
N SER A 222 -34.89 -9.75 20.31
CA SER A 222 -36.01 -9.76 21.24
C SER A 222 -36.26 -11.19 21.72
N THR A 223 -37.22 -11.37 22.63
CA THR A 223 -37.66 -12.70 23.11
C THR A 223 -38.03 -13.66 21.98
N ASN A 224 -38.56 -13.13 20.87
CA ASN A 224 -39.03 -13.92 19.73
C ASN A 224 -38.21 -13.70 18.45
N LEU A 225 -37.04 -13.06 18.51
CA LEU A 225 -36.24 -12.82 17.31
C LEU A 225 -34.74 -12.86 17.60
N MET A 226 -34.01 -13.67 16.83
CA MET A 226 -32.56 -13.82 16.93
C MET A 226 -31.93 -13.98 15.55
N ALA A 227 -30.80 -13.32 15.30
CA ALA A 227 -29.89 -13.62 14.21
C ALA A 227 -28.90 -14.71 14.64
N ILE A 228 -28.77 -15.75 13.82
CA ILE A 228 -27.68 -16.71 13.90
C ILE A 228 -26.67 -16.37 12.81
N HIS A 229 -25.43 -16.10 13.21
CA HIS A 229 -24.30 -15.88 12.33
C HIS A 229 -23.62 -17.22 12.06
N GLN A 230 -23.51 -17.59 10.79
CA GLN A 230 -22.84 -18.82 10.36
C GLN A 230 -21.73 -18.51 9.37
N HIS A 231 -20.64 -19.26 9.45
CA HIS A 231 -19.66 -19.34 8.37
C HIS A 231 -20.30 -19.96 7.13
N LYS A 232 -19.89 -19.50 5.94
CA LYS A 232 -20.30 -20.11 4.69
C LYS A 232 -19.64 -21.49 4.57
N GLU A 233 -20.44 -22.52 4.34
CA GLU A 233 -19.97 -23.91 4.14
C GLU A 233 -19.14 -24.03 2.86
N THR A 234 -19.56 -23.31 1.81
CA THR A 234 -18.83 -23.22 0.54
C THR A 234 -18.46 -21.77 0.26
N ILE A 235 -17.17 -21.52 0.02
CA ILE A 235 -16.64 -20.19 -0.36
C ILE A 235 -16.31 -20.22 -1.85
N LYS A 236 -16.96 -19.34 -2.62
CA LYS A 236 -16.68 -19.16 -4.05
C LYS A 236 -15.68 -18.03 -4.24
N PHE A 237 -14.48 -18.35 -4.71
CA PHE A 237 -13.46 -17.36 -5.05
C PHE A 237 -13.70 -16.81 -6.46
N ASP A 238 -14.51 -15.76 -6.55
CA ASP A 238 -14.97 -15.14 -7.79
C ASP A 238 -14.55 -13.66 -7.91
N LYS A 239 -13.54 -13.25 -7.14
CA LYS A 239 -13.02 -11.88 -7.11
C LYS A 239 -11.67 -11.80 -7.82
N ALA A 240 -11.49 -10.75 -8.62
CA ALA A 240 -10.28 -10.49 -9.39
C ALA A 240 -9.20 -9.83 -8.50
N ILE A 241 -8.78 -10.52 -7.43
CA ILE A 241 -7.83 -10.00 -6.44
C ILE A 241 -6.47 -9.64 -7.06
N TYR A 242 -6.09 -10.27 -8.16
CA TYR A 242 -4.85 -9.99 -8.89
C TYR A 242 -4.86 -8.59 -9.52
N VAL A 243 -6.03 -8.08 -9.93
CA VAL A 243 -6.18 -6.69 -10.41
C VAL A 243 -5.91 -5.72 -9.27
N GLY A 244 -6.48 -5.98 -8.10
CA GLY A 244 -6.26 -5.14 -6.91
C GLY A 244 -4.79 -5.18 -6.45
N SER A 245 -4.17 -6.35 -6.43
CA SER A 245 -2.74 -6.50 -6.12
C SER A 245 -1.86 -5.72 -7.12
N ALA A 246 -2.17 -5.81 -8.42
CA ALA A 246 -1.41 -5.09 -9.45
C ALA A 246 -1.58 -3.56 -9.31
N ILE A 247 -2.80 -3.07 -9.08
CA ILE A 247 -3.07 -1.64 -8.84
C ILE A 247 -2.23 -1.14 -7.66
N LEU A 248 -2.21 -1.86 -6.54
CA LEU A 248 -1.42 -1.47 -5.37
C LEU A 248 0.08 -1.40 -5.65
N ASP A 249 0.63 -2.34 -6.41
CA ASP A 249 2.07 -2.34 -6.70
C ASP A 249 2.45 -1.29 -7.73
N VAL A 250 1.65 -1.13 -8.77
CA VAL A 250 1.86 -0.09 -9.79
C VAL A 250 1.65 1.30 -9.19
N SER A 251 0.70 1.51 -8.26
CA SER A 251 0.54 2.82 -7.63
C SER A 251 1.77 3.26 -6.82
N LYS A 252 2.48 2.30 -6.19
CA LYS A 252 3.73 2.61 -5.48
C LYS A 252 4.81 3.11 -6.44
N THR A 253 4.83 2.64 -7.69
CA THR A 253 5.89 3.05 -8.62
C THR A 253 5.80 4.52 -8.97
N PHE A 254 4.60 5.10 -9.06
CA PHE A 254 4.40 6.54 -9.22
C PHE A 254 4.98 7.34 -8.06
N MET A 255 4.73 6.89 -6.82
CA MET A 255 5.24 7.57 -5.63
C MET A 255 6.77 7.49 -5.52
N TYR A 256 7.35 6.33 -5.84
CA TYR A 256 8.80 6.16 -5.86
C TYR A 256 9.45 6.98 -6.98
N ASP A 257 8.84 7.02 -8.16
CA ASP A 257 9.36 7.78 -9.29
C ASP A 257 9.40 9.28 -8.98
N PHE A 258 8.29 9.82 -8.49
CA PHE A 258 8.24 11.22 -8.08
C PHE A 258 9.23 11.54 -6.95
N HIS A 259 9.32 10.68 -5.93
CA HIS A 259 10.26 10.93 -4.83
C HIS A 259 11.72 10.86 -5.27
N TYR A 260 12.13 9.80 -5.97
CA TYR A 260 13.54 9.53 -6.26
C TYR A 260 14.03 10.18 -7.56
N ASN A 261 13.23 10.14 -8.63
CA ASN A 261 13.65 10.60 -9.95
C ASN A 261 13.33 12.07 -10.21
N VAL A 262 12.34 12.64 -9.52
CA VAL A 262 11.99 14.06 -9.61
C VAL A 262 12.55 14.84 -8.42
N MET A 263 12.01 14.61 -7.22
CA MET A 263 12.27 15.46 -6.05
C MET A 263 13.70 15.29 -5.50
N LYS A 264 14.17 14.06 -5.26
CA LYS A 264 15.54 13.80 -4.80
C LYS A 264 16.58 14.15 -5.86
N LYS A 265 16.26 14.00 -7.15
CA LYS A 265 17.17 14.39 -8.25
C LYS A 265 17.36 15.91 -8.31
N LYS A 266 16.28 16.69 -8.16
CA LYS A 266 16.32 18.16 -8.18
C LYS A 266 17.04 18.74 -6.95
N TYR A 267 16.67 18.29 -5.75
CA TYR A 267 17.13 18.92 -4.50
C TYR A 267 18.30 18.19 -3.81
N GLY A 268 18.57 16.94 -4.15
CA GLY A 268 19.66 16.16 -3.58
C GLY A 268 19.58 16.06 -2.05
N ARG A 269 20.54 16.69 -1.36
CA ARG A 269 20.61 16.73 0.12
C ARG A 269 19.74 17.82 0.75
N LYS A 270 19.23 18.77 -0.05
CA LYS A 270 18.41 19.90 0.39
C LYS A 270 16.94 19.53 0.63
N ILE A 271 16.58 18.24 0.52
CA ILE A 271 15.22 17.74 0.70
C ILE A 271 15.15 16.62 1.74
N SER A 272 14.19 16.76 2.64
CA SER A 272 13.82 15.75 3.63
C SER A 272 12.34 15.42 3.53
N SER A 273 12.00 14.13 3.51
CA SER A 273 10.60 13.68 3.54
C SER A 273 10.09 13.70 4.98
N LEU A 274 9.13 14.56 5.28
CA LEU A 274 8.54 14.69 6.62
C LEU A 274 7.44 13.67 6.86
N TYR A 275 6.61 13.42 5.85
CA TYR A 275 5.46 12.53 5.97
C TYR A 275 5.03 11.96 4.62
N LEU A 276 4.43 10.77 4.65
CA LEU A 276 4.00 10.04 3.47
C LEU A 276 2.74 9.23 3.82
N ASP A 277 1.65 9.43 3.10
CA ASP A 277 0.44 8.63 3.25
C ASP A 277 -0.19 8.36 1.89
N THR A 278 -0.06 7.12 1.43
CA THR A 278 -0.69 6.54 0.23
C THR A 278 -0.39 7.29 -1.07
N ASP A 279 -0.98 8.48 -1.24
CA ASP A 279 -0.96 9.37 -2.39
C ASP A 279 -0.52 10.82 -2.03
N SER A 280 -0.14 11.07 -0.78
CA SER A 280 0.29 12.37 -0.28
C SER A 280 1.73 12.35 0.24
N LEU A 281 2.45 13.46 0.01
CA LEU A 281 3.85 13.67 0.39
C LEU A 281 3.99 15.03 1.06
N VAL A 282 4.75 15.08 2.15
CA VAL A 282 5.13 16.33 2.81
C VAL A 282 6.65 16.40 2.85
N TYR A 283 7.20 17.50 2.33
CA TYR A 283 8.64 17.72 2.26
C TYR A 283 9.05 18.96 3.05
N SER A 284 10.25 18.89 3.61
CA SER A 284 11.06 20.07 3.96
C SER A 284 12.09 20.24 2.86
N ILE A 285 12.06 21.39 2.19
CA ILE A 285 12.92 21.70 1.03
C ILE A 285 13.68 22.99 1.34
N GLN A 286 15.00 22.97 1.16
CA GLN A 286 15.83 24.16 1.22
C GLN A 286 15.99 24.72 -0.20
N THR A 287 15.25 25.78 -0.50
CA THR A 287 15.27 26.52 -1.77
C THR A 287 14.97 28.00 -1.49
N GLU A 288 15.32 28.88 -2.43
CA GLU A 288 15.03 30.31 -2.32
C GLU A 288 13.53 30.58 -2.50
N ASN A 289 12.94 29.99 -3.55
CA ASN A 289 11.51 30.10 -3.81
C ASN A 289 10.97 28.79 -4.42
N PHE A 290 10.14 28.09 -3.65
CA PHE A 290 9.52 26.85 -4.09
C PHE A 290 8.52 27.06 -5.24
N PHE A 291 7.86 28.20 -5.32
CA PHE A 291 6.90 28.47 -6.38
C PHE A 291 7.59 28.75 -7.74
N ASP A 292 8.79 29.33 -7.73
CA ASP A 292 9.62 29.43 -8.94
C ASP A 292 10.08 28.04 -9.39
N ASP A 293 10.52 27.21 -8.44
CA ASP A 293 10.84 25.81 -8.69
C ASP A 293 9.65 25.04 -9.26
N LEU A 294 8.44 25.33 -8.75
CA LEU A 294 7.19 24.73 -9.19
C LEU A 294 6.89 25.11 -10.64
N LYS A 295 6.94 26.40 -10.95
CA LYS A 295 6.63 26.93 -12.28
C LYS A 295 7.61 26.44 -13.35
N ASN A 296 8.90 26.46 -13.04
CA ASN A 296 9.93 26.21 -14.04
C ASN A 296 10.18 24.72 -14.30
N ASP A 297 10.18 23.89 -13.25
CA ASP A 297 10.64 22.49 -13.38
C ASP A 297 9.61 21.44 -12.94
N LEU A 298 8.64 21.79 -12.08
CA LEU A 298 7.74 20.79 -11.48
C LEU A 298 6.30 20.85 -12.02
N LEU A 299 5.90 21.88 -12.76
CA LEU A 299 4.51 22.10 -13.18
C LEU A 299 3.94 20.92 -13.99
N SER A 300 4.79 20.19 -14.71
CA SER A 300 4.43 18.96 -15.43
C SER A 300 3.96 17.80 -14.53
N TYR A 301 4.16 17.89 -13.22
CA TYR A 301 3.78 16.86 -12.25
C TYR A 301 2.61 17.29 -11.35
N PHE A 302 2.16 18.55 -11.46
CA PHE A 302 1.16 19.13 -10.55
C PHE A 302 -0.11 19.60 -11.24
N ASP A 303 -1.24 19.45 -10.55
CA ASP A 303 -2.50 20.14 -10.80
C ASP A 303 -2.58 21.36 -9.84
N THR A 304 -2.30 22.54 -10.38
CA THR A 304 -2.36 23.83 -9.67
C THR A 304 -3.66 24.60 -9.96
N SER A 305 -4.70 23.94 -10.50
CA SER A 305 -5.98 24.57 -10.84
C SER A 305 -6.79 25.06 -9.62
N ASN A 306 -6.35 24.69 -8.42
CA ASN A 306 -6.93 25.14 -7.16
C ASN A 306 -6.26 26.38 -6.56
N TYR A 307 -5.26 26.95 -7.24
CA TYR A 307 -4.61 28.17 -6.80
C TYR A 307 -5.50 29.39 -7.05
N PRO A 308 -5.26 30.51 -6.34
CA PRO A 308 -5.84 31.81 -6.70
C PRO A 308 -5.54 32.14 -8.17
N LYS A 309 -6.51 32.72 -8.89
CA LYS A 309 -6.40 32.97 -10.35
C LYS A 309 -5.30 33.97 -10.70
N ASP A 310 -4.96 34.84 -9.76
CA ASP A 310 -3.90 35.84 -9.80
C ASP A 310 -2.51 35.26 -9.49
N HIS A 311 -2.43 34.02 -8.97
CA HIS A 311 -1.16 33.38 -8.66
C HIS A 311 -0.41 32.97 -9.93
N TYR A 312 0.86 33.32 -10.06
CA TYR A 312 1.66 33.09 -11.27
C TYR A 312 1.96 31.61 -11.61
N CYS A 313 1.67 30.70 -10.67
CA CYS A 313 1.70 29.24 -10.86
C CYS A 313 0.33 28.63 -11.17
N PHE A 314 -0.75 29.42 -11.20
CA PHE A 314 -2.08 28.95 -11.54
C PHE A 314 -2.11 28.40 -12.97
N SER A 315 -2.61 27.18 -13.13
CA SER A 315 -2.76 26.53 -14.43
C SER A 315 -3.94 25.57 -14.40
N GLU A 316 -4.75 25.59 -15.45
CA GLU A 316 -5.85 24.64 -15.63
C GLU A 316 -5.47 23.43 -16.50
N ILE A 317 -4.22 23.35 -16.98
CA ILE A 317 -3.76 22.31 -17.92
C ILE A 317 -4.04 20.89 -17.38
N HIS A 318 -3.78 20.64 -16.09
CA HIS A 318 -3.95 19.32 -15.46
C HIS A 318 -5.19 19.21 -14.57
N LYS A 319 -6.15 20.14 -14.69
CA LYS A 319 -7.32 20.22 -13.80
C LYS A 319 -8.07 18.89 -13.71
N SER A 320 -8.09 18.29 -12.52
CA SER A 320 -8.76 17.01 -12.23
C SER A 320 -8.27 15.81 -13.06
N GLN A 321 -7.08 15.90 -13.67
CA GLN A 321 -6.48 14.79 -14.40
C GLN A 321 -5.82 13.78 -13.44
N PRO A 322 -6.03 12.48 -13.63
CA PRO A 322 -5.35 11.46 -12.83
C PRO A 322 -3.84 11.46 -13.03
N GLY A 323 -3.09 11.24 -11.95
CA GLY A 323 -1.62 11.08 -12.00
C GLY A 323 -0.82 12.35 -11.67
N PHE A 324 -1.49 13.49 -11.48
CA PHE A 324 -0.87 14.74 -11.07
C PHE A 324 -1.05 15.00 -9.58
N PHE A 325 -0.03 15.53 -8.93
CA PHE A 325 -0.09 15.91 -7.52
C PHE A 325 -0.86 17.22 -7.37
N LYS A 326 -1.70 17.29 -6.35
CA LYS A 326 -2.40 18.51 -5.99
C LYS A 326 -1.80 19.07 -4.72
N ASP A 327 -1.55 20.38 -4.71
CA ASP A 327 -1.22 21.06 -3.47
C ASP A 327 -2.50 21.26 -2.65
N GLU A 328 -2.60 20.52 -1.54
CA GLU A 328 -3.78 20.56 -0.66
C GLU A 328 -3.99 21.94 -0.02
N LEU A 329 -2.94 22.75 0.13
CA LEU A 329 -2.98 24.05 0.79
C LEU A 329 -3.29 25.21 -0.17
N LYS A 330 -3.51 24.94 -1.46
CA LYS A 330 -3.92 25.95 -2.45
C LYS A 330 -2.99 27.18 -2.45
N SER A 331 -1.69 26.96 -2.53
CA SER A 331 -0.61 27.97 -2.45
C SER A 331 -0.38 28.62 -1.08
N ILE A 332 -1.08 28.20 -0.03
CA ILE A 332 -0.80 28.68 1.33
C ILE A 332 0.45 27.98 1.87
N ILE A 333 1.42 28.76 2.35
CA ILE A 333 2.71 28.25 2.83
C ILE A 333 2.55 27.55 4.18
N LEU A 334 3.15 26.36 4.28
CA LEU A 334 3.29 25.60 5.51
C LEU A 334 4.42 26.20 6.37
N LYS A 335 4.09 26.68 7.56
CA LYS A 335 5.04 27.29 8.51
C LYS A 335 5.68 26.25 9.42
N GLU A 336 4.87 25.37 10.00
CA GLU A 336 5.33 24.32 10.92
C GLU A 336 4.59 23.01 10.63
N PHE A 337 5.29 21.88 10.81
CA PHE A 337 4.72 20.55 10.65
C PHE A 337 5.24 19.62 11.74
N VAL A 338 4.33 18.86 12.35
CA VAL A 338 4.65 17.83 13.33
C VAL A 338 3.87 16.55 13.01
N SER A 339 4.59 15.44 12.87
CA SER A 339 3.99 14.11 12.73
C SER A 339 4.57 13.19 13.78
N LEU A 340 3.69 12.56 14.56
CA LEU A 340 4.09 11.65 15.64
C LEU A 340 3.99 10.18 15.22
N ARG A 341 3.04 9.86 14.34
CA ARG A 341 2.82 8.50 13.79
C ARG A 341 1.92 8.59 12.56
N PRO A 342 1.79 7.51 11.76
CA PRO A 342 0.86 7.48 10.64
C PRO A 342 -0.55 7.89 11.04
N LYS A 343 -1.12 8.84 10.29
CA LYS A 343 -2.45 9.44 10.48
C LYS A 343 -2.62 10.22 11.79
N LEU A 344 -1.51 10.67 12.40
CA LEU A 344 -1.49 11.58 13.55
C LEU A 344 -0.46 12.69 13.32
N TYR A 345 -0.92 13.78 12.73
CA TYR A 345 -0.07 14.94 12.45
C TYR A 345 -0.85 16.26 12.60
N ALA A 346 -0.11 17.35 12.77
CA ALA A 346 -0.63 18.70 12.78
C ALA A 346 0.33 19.63 12.04
N TYR A 347 -0.22 20.72 11.54
CA TYR A 347 0.56 21.75 10.89
C TYR A 347 -0.03 23.12 11.10
N LYS A 348 0.81 24.12 10.89
CA LYS A 348 0.49 25.53 11.00
C LYS A 348 0.80 26.23 9.68
N THR A 349 -0.12 27.05 9.18
CA THR A 349 0.09 27.85 7.97
C THR A 349 0.69 29.21 8.29
N ILE A 350 1.08 29.97 7.27
CA ILE A 350 1.60 31.33 7.43
C ILE A 350 0.60 32.28 8.08
N ASP A 351 -0.71 32.07 7.84
CA ASP A 351 -1.82 32.82 8.46
C ASP A 351 -2.10 32.38 9.91
N ASP A 352 -1.15 31.68 10.53
CA ASP A 352 -1.22 31.09 11.86
C ASP A 352 -2.41 30.12 12.11
N THR A 353 -3.05 29.64 11.03
CA THR A 353 -4.12 28.63 11.12
C THR A 353 -3.52 27.27 11.46
N VAL A 354 -4.06 26.62 12.50
CA VAL A 354 -3.60 25.30 12.95
C VAL A 354 -4.59 24.23 12.53
N GLU A 355 -4.14 23.31 11.67
CA GLU A 355 -4.90 22.12 11.31
C GLU A 355 -4.33 20.87 11.96
N LYS A 356 -5.22 19.99 12.43
CA LYS A 356 -4.86 18.75 13.11
C LYS A 356 -5.55 17.58 12.42
N LYS A 357 -4.79 16.73 11.72
CA LYS A 357 -5.29 15.41 11.27
C LYS A 357 -5.16 14.41 12.41
N SER A 358 -6.11 14.53 13.32
CA SER A 358 -6.25 13.70 14.51
C SER A 358 -7.67 13.90 15.06
N LYS A 359 -8.18 12.98 15.89
CA LYS A 359 -9.40 13.29 16.65
C LYS A 359 -9.16 14.34 17.75
N ARG A 360 -7.91 14.66 18.15
CA ARG A 360 -7.49 15.63 19.20
C ARG A 360 -5.99 16.00 19.13
N SER A 361 -5.60 17.11 19.77
CA SER A 361 -4.24 17.67 19.94
C SER A 361 -3.04 16.73 19.79
N VAL A 362 -2.01 17.20 19.07
CA VAL A 362 -0.72 16.52 18.95
C VAL A 362 0.13 16.88 20.17
N GLU A 363 0.16 15.99 21.16
CA GLU A 363 0.94 16.16 22.39
C GLU A 363 1.88 14.96 22.61
N LYS A 364 3.08 15.19 23.16
CA LYS A 364 4.05 14.14 23.48
C LYS A 364 3.58 13.20 24.62
N LYS A 365 2.61 13.62 25.44
CA LYS A 365 2.11 12.84 26.58
C LYS A 365 1.21 11.71 26.11
N GLN A 366 1.43 10.52 26.67
CA GLN A 366 0.48 9.42 26.51
C GLN A 366 -0.83 9.79 27.19
N SER A 367 -1.90 9.91 26.41
CA SER A 367 -3.22 10.21 26.97
C SER A 367 -4.15 9.01 26.81
N HIS A 368 -4.68 8.63 27.96
CA HIS A 368 -5.72 7.64 28.12
C HIS A 368 -7.03 8.39 28.20
N ILE A 369 -7.98 8.04 27.33
CA ILE A 369 -9.30 8.68 27.34
C ILE A 369 -10.35 7.59 27.40
N ASN A 370 -11.32 7.84 28.27
CA ASN A 370 -12.60 7.17 28.29
C ASN A 370 -13.38 7.56 27.04
N MET A 371 -13.27 6.74 26.00
CA MET A 371 -14.14 6.88 24.82
C MET A 371 -15.47 6.20 25.15
N ASN A 372 -16.52 7.01 25.17
CA ASN A 372 -17.89 6.53 25.22
C ASN A 372 -18.33 6.25 23.79
N PHE A 373 -18.68 5.00 23.51
CA PHE A 373 -19.29 4.65 22.24
C PHE A 373 -20.53 3.83 22.49
N ILE A 374 -21.51 4.09 21.63
CA ILE A 374 -22.71 3.31 21.55
C ILE A 374 -22.33 2.03 20.82
N GLN A 375 -22.22 0.94 21.57
CA GLN A 375 -21.97 -0.38 21.03
C GLN A 375 -23.29 -1.12 20.97
N SER A 376 -23.63 -1.63 19.79
CA SER A 376 -24.70 -2.62 19.67
C SER A 376 -24.08 -3.98 19.88
N ASN A 377 -24.43 -4.65 20.97
CA ASN A 377 -24.15 -6.07 21.15
C ASN A 377 -25.48 -6.76 21.39
N LYS A 378 -25.80 -7.78 20.60
CA LYS A 378 -27.12 -8.42 20.64
C LYS A 378 -28.26 -7.41 20.46
N HIS A 379 -28.12 -6.44 19.54
CA HIS A 379 -29.10 -5.36 19.28
C HIS A 379 -29.52 -4.50 20.48
N VAL A 380 -28.94 -4.76 21.65
CA VAL A 380 -29.04 -3.90 22.82
C VAL A 380 -27.96 -2.84 22.69
N VAL A 381 -28.45 -1.64 22.46
CA VAL A 381 -27.66 -0.42 22.38
C VAL A 381 -27.22 -0.07 23.79
N HIS A 382 -25.94 -0.24 24.11
CA HIS A 382 -25.38 0.15 25.39
C HIS A 382 -24.25 1.15 25.19
N SER A 383 -24.18 2.11 26.10
CA SER A 383 -23.05 3.02 26.21
C SER A 383 -21.90 2.27 26.87
N LYS A 384 -20.82 2.04 26.11
CA LYS A 384 -19.59 1.46 26.63
C LYS A 384 -18.53 2.55 26.74
N THR A 385 -17.97 2.67 27.93
CA THR A 385 -16.79 3.48 28.19
C THR A 385 -15.57 2.59 28.14
N MET A 386 -14.70 2.80 27.17
CA MET A 386 -13.42 2.09 27.10
C MET A 386 -12.30 3.09 27.27
N ASN A 387 -11.43 2.81 28.24
CA ASN A 387 -10.20 3.54 28.41
C ASN A 387 -9.22 3.08 27.32
N LYS A 388 -9.02 3.93 26.32
CA LYS A 388 -8.16 3.65 25.17
C LYS A 388 -6.97 4.61 25.21
N LEU A 389 -5.79 4.09 24.91
CA LEU A 389 -4.64 4.93 24.58
C LEU A 389 -4.95 5.66 23.27
N VAL A 390 -5.17 6.97 23.33
CA VAL A 390 -5.64 7.77 22.19
C VAL A 390 -4.50 8.58 21.57
N LEU A 391 -3.63 9.14 22.41
CA LEU A 391 -2.43 9.83 22.00
C LEU A 391 -1.21 9.06 22.53
N SER A 392 -0.31 8.73 21.62
CA SER A 392 1.02 8.22 21.93
C SER A 392 1.95 8.69 20.83
N ALA A 393 3.07 9.29 21.24
CA ALA A 393 4.16 9.67 20.35
C ALA A 393 5.02 8.48 19.91
N ASN A 394 4.73 7.28 20.43
CA ASN A 394 5.44 6.08 20.04
C ASN A 394 4.95 5.61 18.67
N ASP A 395 5.75 5.85 17.64
CA ASP A 395 5.65 5.15 16.36
C ASP A 395 6.56 3.92 16.39
N ASP A 396 5.96 2.75 16.18
CA ASP A 396 6.68 1.48 16.11
C ASP A 396 7.02 1.11 14.66
N LYS A 397 6.61 1.88 13.66
CA LYS A 397 6.93 1.60 12.24
C LYS A 397 8.36 1.93 11.85
N ARG A 398 9.01 2.84 12.58
CA ARG A 398 10.40 3.28 12.38
C ARG A 398 11.11 3.37 13.73
N TYR A 399 12.44 3.35 13.72
CA TYR A 399 13.23 3.60 14.91
C TYR A 399 13.39 5.10 15.13
N ILE A 400 12.90 5.62 16.26
CA ILE A 400 13.04 7.03 16.65
C ILE A 400 14.43 7.23 17.27
N MET A 401 15.19 8.22 16.79
CA MET A 401 16.51 8.55 17.31
C MET A 401 16.43 9.26 18.67
N ASN A 402 17.55 9.37 19.38
CA ASN A 402 17.62 9.97 20.72
C ASN A 402 17.21 11.44 20.76
N ASP A 403 17.26 12.14 19.61
CA ASP A 403 16.77 13.52 19.48
C ASP A 403 15.22 13.62 19.49
N GLY A 404 14.52 12.49 19.35
CA GLY A 404 13.07 12.43 19.29
C GLY A 404 12.45 13.05 18.04
N ILE A 405 13.27 13.38 17.03
CA ILE A 405 12.87 14.06 15.79
C ILE A 405 13.20 13.18 14.58
N ASN A 406 14.43 12.70 14.49
CA ASN A 406 14.89 11.93 13.35
C ASN A 406 14.50 10.45 13.50
N THR A 407 14.20 9.81 12.37
CA THR A 407 13.83 8.39 12.37
C THR A 407 14.58 7.58 11.32
N LEU A 408 14.94 6.36 11.69
CA LEU A 408 15.59 5.39 10.81
C LEU A 408 14.64 4.26 10.45
N ALA A 409 14.64 3.86 9.18
CA ALA A 409 13.96 2.65 8.76
C ALA A 409 14.64 1.42 9.38
N TYR A 410 13.86 0.42 9.79
CA TYR A 410 14.44 -0.83 10.31
C TYR A 410 15.36 -1.48 9.26
N GLY A 411 16.50 -2.00 9.70
CA GLY A 411 17.56 -2.51 8.84
C GLY A 411 18.60 -1.48 8.41
N HIS A 412 18.43 -0.19 8.76
CA HIS A 412 19.46 0.83 8.52
C HIS A 412 20.79 0.45 9.20
N TYR A 413 21.94 0.68 8.55
CA TYR A 413 23.24 0.18 9.07
C TYR A 413 23.63 0.80 10.42
N LYS A 414 23.18 2.02 10.69
CA LYS A 414 23.33 2.69 12.00
C LYS A 414 22.57 2.02 13.15
N LEU A 415 21.63 1.12 12.88
CA LEU A 415 20.87 0.38 13.91
C LEU A 415 21.53 -0.96 14.25
N THR A 416 22.41 -1.46 13.39
CA THR A 416 23.22 -2.65 13.65
C THR A 416 24.49 -2.22 14.36
N LYS A 417 24.61 -2.60 15.64
CA LYS A 417 25.90 -2.60 16.35
C LYS A 417 26.76 -3.75 15.84
#